data_AF-A0A346DZY0-F1
#
_entry.id   AF-A0A346DZY0-F1
#
_cell.length_a   1.000
_cell.length_b   1.000
_cell.length_c   1.000
_cell.angle_alpha   90.00
_cell.angle_beta   90.00
_cell.angle_gamma   90.00
#
_symmetry.space_group_name_H-M   'P 1'
#
loop_
_entity.id
_entity.type
_entity.pdbx_description
1 polymer ?
#
loop_
_entity_poly.entity_id
_entity_poly.type
_entity_poly.pdbx_seq_one_letter_code
_entity_poly.pdbx_strand_id
1 'polypeptide(L)'
;MFSFRSYYKKIGLYIFIFFVFFSFILFFFHKKNNIIMLNKNCNYIFEYINKDNLINVFNYIENNHNIYGFINILKLSKYYVDINELKNAEFWLKYGIRYIEDDNLKAIFSIRLVRILYQENKFIESLSIIKYFVNIDSWKYIFLNIKGDILMSIGDRDNAKKIWLYILNNDNNDFLKHLIKLKINSIY
;
A
#
# COMPACT_ATOMS: atom_id res chain seq x y z
N MET A 1 69.66 -9.41 23.37
CA MET A 1 68.35 -9.14 24.02
C MET A 1 67.45 -8.38 23.05
N PHE A 2 67.06 -9.03 21.93
CA PHE A 2 66.23 -8.41 20.89
C PHE A 2 64.76 -8.80 21.06
N SER A 3 64.08 -7.91 21.78
CA SER A 3 62.65 -7.57 21.82
C SER A 3 61.59 -8.67 21.62
N PHE A 4 61.27 -9.39 22.70
CA PHE A 4 59.95 -10.02 22.91
C PHE A 4 58.77 -9.08 22.56
N ARG A 5 58.94 -7.76 22.75
CA ARG A 5 57.95 -6.71 22.42
C ARG A 5 57.54 -6.65 20.94
N SER A 6 58.41 -7.04 20.01
CA SER A 6 58.09 -7.07 18.57
C SER A 6 57.19 -8.26 18.21
N TYR A 7 57.37 -9.39 18.90
CA TYR A 7 56.61 -10.62 18.70
C TYR A 7 55.13 -10.46 19.13
N TYR A 8 54.89 -9.89 20.32
CA TYR A 8 53.52 -9.64 20.81
C TYR A 8 52.75 -8.61 19.97
N LYS A 9 53.42 -7.63 19.36
CA LYS A 9 52.79 -6.68 18.42
C LYS A 9 52.26 -7.37 17.16
N LYS A 10 53.01 -8.33 16.61
CA LYS A 10 52.57 -9.11 15.45
C LYS A 10 51.38 -10.00 15.79
N ILE A 11 51.39 -10.64 16.97
CA ILE A 11 50.25 -11.45 17.45
C ILE A 11 49.00 -10.60 17.64
N GLY A 12 49.13 -9.42 18.26
CA GLY A 12 48.00 -8.50 18.43
C GLY A 12 47.40 -8.04 17.09
N LEU A 13 48.23 -7.83 16.07
CA LEU A 13 47.78 -7.50 14.71
C LEU A 13 46.96 -8.64 14.08
N TYR A 14 47.41 -9.89 14.21
CA TYR A 14 46.68 -11.05 13.68
C TYR A 14 45.33 -11.25 14.38
N ILE A 15 45.27 -11.07 15.70
CA ILE A 15 44.02 -11.16 16.46
C ILE A 15 43.05 -10.07 16.01
N PHE A 16 43.53 -8.84 15.82
CA PHE A 16 42.70 -7.74 15.33
C PHE A 16 42.14 -8.02 13.93
N ILE A 17 42.98 -8.48 12.99
CA ILE A 17 42.55 -8.87 11.65
C ILE A 17 41.51 -9.99 11.70
N PHE A 18 41.70 -10.98 12.58
CA PHE A 18 40.74 -12.07 12.78
C PHE A 18 39.38 -11.55 13.24
N PHE A 19 39.32 -10.63 14.21
CA PHE A 19 38.05 -10.05 14.67
C PHE A 19 37.35 -9.22 13.59
N VAL A 20 38.10 -8.44 12.80
CA VAL A 20 37.54 -7.68 11.67
C VAL A 20 36.96 -8.62 10.62
N PHE A 21 37.70 -9.69 10.28
CA PHE A 21 37.25 -10.69 9.31
C PHE A 21 36.05 -11.49 9.81
N PHE A 22 36.04 -11.88 11.08
CA PHE A 22 34.94 -12.60 11.71
C PHE A 22 33.67 -11.74 11.79
N SER A 23 33.81 -10.45 12.12
CA SER A 23 32.70 -9.48 12.09
C SER A 23 32.14 -9.30 10.67
N PHE A 24 33.00 -9.22 9.66
CA PHE A 24 32.60 -9.14 8.25
C PHE A 24 31.84 -10.40 7.79
N ILE A 25 32.30 -11.59 8.19
CA ILE A 25 31.62 -12.86 7.94
C ILE A 25 30.23 -12.87 8.59
N LEU A 26 30.13 -12.50 9.87
CA LEU A 26 28.85 -12.43 10.58
C LEU A 26 27.87 -11.46 9.90
N PHE A 27 28.33 -10.29 9.49
CA PHE A 27 27.52 -9.33 8.74
C PHE A 27 27.02 -9.91 7.41
N PHE A 28 27.89 -10.62 6.68
CA PHE A 28 27.52 -11.24 5.41
C PHE A 28 26.48 -12.36 5.58
N PHE A 29 26.65 -13.20 6.60
CA PHE A 29 25.66 -14.23 6.95
C PHE A 29 24.33 -13.63 7.37
N HIS A 30 24.34 -12.58 8.19
CA HIS A 30 23.13 -11.88 8.61
C HIS A 30 22.39 -11.27 7.42
N LYS A 31 23.11 -10.60 6.50
CA LYS A 31 22.53 -10.04 5.28
C LYS A 31 21.94 -11.12 4.37
N LYS A 32 22.64 -12.24 4.19
CA LYS A 32 22.16 -13.38 3.38
C LYS A 32 20.89 -13.99 3.98
N ASN A 33 20.83 -14.18 5.30
CA ASN A 33 19.65 -14.71 5.99
C ASN A 33 18.44 -13.77 5.83
N ASN A 34 18.63 -12.46 5.96
CA ASN A 34 17.56 -11.49 5.75
C ASN A 34 17.02 -11.49 4.31
N ILE A 35 17.90 -11.62 3.30
CA ILE A 35 17.49 -11.72 1.89
C ILE A 35 16.69 -13.01 1.65
N ILE A 36 17.13 -14.14 2.21
CA ILE A 36 16.42 -15.42 2.09
C ILE A 36 15.05 -15.35 2.79
N MET A 37 14.96 -14.68 3.94
CA MET A 37 13.71 -14.52 4.69
C MET A 37 12.73 -13.59 3.97
N LEU A 38 13.21 -12.47 3.39
CA LEU A 38 12.41 -11.59 2.53
C LEU A 38 11.89 -12.33 1.28
N ASN A 39 12.75 -13.08 0.59
CA ASN A 39 12.34 -13.88 -0.56
C ASN A 39 11.30 -14.95 -0.19
N LYS A 40 11.47 -15.63 0.96
CA LYS A 40 10.48 -16.58 1.45
C LYS A 40 9.12 -15.93 1.69
N ASN A 41 9.08 -14.69 2.19
CA ASN A 41 7.82 -14.01 2.47
C ASN A 41 7.16 -13.44 1.19
N CYS A 42 7.95 -12.97 0.21
CA CYS A 42 7.45 -12.58 -1.12
C CYS A 42 6.82 -13.77 -1.87
N ASN A 43 7.34 -15.00 -1.67
CA ASN A 43 6.82 -16.21 -2.32
C ASN A 43 5.37 -16.57 -1.93
N TYR A 44 4.77 -15.89 -0.95
CA TYR A 44 3.38 -16.08 -0.58
C TYR A 44 2.44 -15.00 -1.12
N ILE A 45 2.94 -14.04 -1.91
CA ILE A 45 2.06 -13.24 -2.77
C ILE A 45 1.63 -14.14 -3.92
N PHE A 46 0.34 -14.49 -3.98
CA PHE A 46 -0.19 -15.32 -5.05
C PHE A 46 -0.03 -14.58 -6.38
N GLU A 47 0.65 -15.18 -7.34
CA GLU A 47 0.90 -14.56 -8.66
C GLU A 47 -0.44 -14.22 -9.34
N TYR A 48 -1.32 -15.22 -9.39
CA TYR A 48 -2.69 -15.13 -9.87
C TYR A 48 -3.68 -15.75 -8.87
N ILE A 49 -4.90 -15.23 -8.83
CA ILE A 49 -5.99 -15.74 -8.00
C ILE A 49 -7.10 -16.21 -8.91
N ASN A 50 -7.57 -17.43 -8.68
CA ASN A 50 -8.68 -18.05 -9.37
C ASN A 50 -9.48 -18.93 -8.41
N LYS A 51 -10.59 -19.48 -8.90
CA LYS A 51 -11.46 -20.33 -8.11
C LYS A 51 -10.74 -21.50 -7.43
N ASP A 52 -9.75 -22.08 -8.10
CA ASP A 52 -9.05 -23.30 -7.63
C ASP A 52 -8.15 -23.02 -6.41
N ASN A 53 -7.62 -21.81 -6.28
CA ASN A 53 -6.69 -21.45 -5.20
C ASN A 53 -7.28 -20.54 -4.12
N LEU A 54 -8.58 -20.20 -4.19
CA LEU A 54 -9.24 -19.31 -3.22
C LEU A 54 -9.07 -19.75 -1.76
N ILE A 55 -9.21 -21.06 -1.48
CA ILE A 55 -9.07 -21.59 -0.12
C ILE A 55 -7.65 -21.33 0.42
N ASN A 56 -6.63 -21.51 -0.40
CA ASN A 56 -5.24 -21.25 -0.02
C ASN A 56 -5.01 -19.75 0.22
N VAL A 57 -5.61 -18.89 -0.60
CA VAL A 57 -5.55 -17.43 -0.43
C VAL A 57 -6.21 -17.01 0.89
N PHE A 58 -7.41 -17.51 1.19
CA PHE A 58 -8.12 -17.18 2.43
C PHE A 58 -7.33 -17.62 3.66
N ASN A 59 -6.89 -18.88 3.69
CA ASN A 59 -6.08 -19.42 4.76
C ASN A 59 -4.82 -18.60 4.98
N TYR A 60 -4.17 -18.14 3.90
CA TYR A 60 -3.00 -17.30 4.03
C TYR A 60 -3.33 -15.93 4.65
N ILE A 61 -4.37 -15.25 4.17
CA ILE A 61 -4.79 -13.93 4.64
C ILE A 61 -5.17 -13.98 6.14
N GLU A 62 -5.95 -14.99 6.55
CA GLU A 62 -6.39 -15.13 7.95
C GLU A 62 -5.21 -15.29 8.91
N ASN A 63 -4.18 -16.02 8.49
CA ASN A 63 -2.99 -16.31 9.29
C ASN A 63 -1.91 -15.21 9.22
N ASN A 64 -2.03 -14.21 8.32
CA ASN A 64 -0.97 -13.23 8.07
C ASN A 64 -1.51 -11.81 7.93
N HIS A 65 -1.50 -11.03 9.01
CA HIS A 65 -1.88 -9.60 9.01
C HIS A 65 -0.65 -8.71 8.80
N ASN A 66 0.13 -9.00 7.76
CA ASN A 66 1.31 -8.24 7.37
C ASN A 66 1.17 -7.72 5.92
N ILE A 67 2.17 -6.98 5.43
CA ILE A 67 2.14 -6.39 4.08
C ILE A 67 1.84 -7.40 2.97
N TYR A 68 2.34 -8.64 3.08
CA TYR A 68 2.12 -9.69 2.08
C TYR A 68 0.67 -10.19 2.10
N GLY A 69 0.09 -10.39 3.30
CA GLY A 69 -1.33 -10.68 3.47
C GLY A 69 -2.22 -9.57 2.89
N PHE A 70 -1.89 -8.31 3.15
CA PHE A 70 -2.62 -7.16 2.61
C PHE A 70 -2.51 -7.06 1.07
N ILE A 71 -1.35 -7.35 0.49
CA ILE A 71 -1.22 -7.43 -0.98
C ILE A 71 -2.13 -8.53 -1.55
N ASN A 72 -2.22 -9.70 -0.89
CA ASN A 72 -3.14 -10.74 -1.31
C ASN A 72 -4.61 -10.34 -1.20
N ILE A 73 -5.01 -9.57 -0.17
CA ILE A 73 -6.35 -8.98 -0.11
C ILE A 73 -6.60 -8.02 -1.29
N LEU A 74 -5.61 -7.20 -1.66
CA LEU A 74 -5.73 -6.30 -2.83
C LEU A 74 -5.86 -7.08 -4.15
N LYS A 75 -5.18 -8.21 -4.29
CA LYS A 75 -5.33 -9.10 -5.45
C LYS A 75 -6.69 -9.81 -5.44
N LEU A 76 -7.12 -10.29 -4.28
CA LEU A 76 -8.37 -11.02 -4.11
C LEU A 76 -9.58 -10.13 -4.36
N SER A 77 -9.57 -8.90 -3.83
CA SER A 77 -10.61 -7.91 -4.14
C SER A 77 -10.65 -7.57 -5.63
N LYS A 78 -9.49 -7.46 -6.30
CA LYS A 78 -9.45 -7.29 -7.76
C LYS A 78 -10.07 -8.48 -8.49
N TYR A 79 -9.72 -9.72 -8.11
CA TYR A 79 -10.31 -10.92 -8.70
C TYR A 79 -11.85 -10.87 -8.62
N TYR A 80 -12.40 -10.53 -7.45
CA TYR A 80 -13.85 -10.40 -7.27
C TYR A 80 -14.48 -9.28 -8.11
N VAL A 81 -13.79 -8.13 -8.27
CA VAL A 81 -14.24 -7.07 -9.20
C VAL A 81 -14.26 -7.59 -10.64
N ASP A 82 -13.23 -8.32 -11.07
CA ASP A 82 -13.10 -8.81 -12.44
C ASP A 82 -14.21 -9.83 -12.79
N ILE A 83 -14.75 -10.55 -11.81
CA ILE A 83 -15.91 -11.45 -11.97
C ILE A 83 -17.25 -10.83 -11.54
N ASN A 84 -17.30 -9.50 -11.36
CA ASN A 84 -18.50 -8.73 -10.98
C ASN A 84 -19.13 -9.10 -9.61
N GLU A 85 -18.36 -9.70 -8.70
CA GLU A 85 -18.75 -10.00 -7.33
C GLU A 85 -18.37 -8.85 -6.37
N LEU A 86 -18.93 -7.67 -6.60
CA LEU A 86 -18.55 -6.44 -5.90
C LEU A 86 -18.69 -6.54 -4.37
N LYS A 87 -19.70 -7.24 -3.86
CA LYS A 87 -19.89 -7.46 -2.41
C LYS A 87 -18.74 -8.24 -1.76
N ASN A 88 -18.19 -9.21 -2.47
CA ASN A 88 -17.04 -9.98 -1.97
C ASN A 88 -15.78 -9.11 -1.98
N ALA A 89 -15.59 -8.31 -3.02
CA ALA A 89 -14.48 -7.36 -3.08
C ALA A 89 -14.56 -6.31 -1.95
N GLU A 90 -15.76 -5.78 -1.69
CA GLU A 90 -16.04 -4.86 -0.58
C GLU A 90 -15.71 -5.51 0.76
N PHE A 91 -16.19 -6.74 1.01
CA PHE A 91 -15.94 -7.48 2.24
C PHE A 91 -14.44 -7.61 2.52
N TRP A 92 -13.66 -8.07 1.54
CA TRP A 92 -12.23 -8.30 1.72
C TRP A 92 -11.45 -7.00 1.95
N LEU A 93 -11.82 -5.91 1.27
CA LEU A 93 -11.21 -4.60 1.53
C LEU A 93 -11.53 -4.09 2.94
N LYS A 94 -12.80 -4.21 3.38
CA LYS A 94 -13.20 -3.85 4.75
C LYS A 94 -12.49 -4.72 5.79
N TYR A 95 -12.33 -6.01 5.51
CA TYR A 95 -11.58 -6.93 6.36
C TYR A 95 -10.14 -6.43 6.54
N GLY A 96 -9.43 -6.15 5.44
CA GLY A 96 -8.04 -5.65 5.50
C GLY A 96 -7.90 -4.34 6.27
N ILE A 97 -8.81 -3.37 6.05
CA ILE A 97 -8.78 -2.06 6.74
C ILE A 97 -8.82 -2.19 8.27
N ARG A 98 -9.46 -3.23 8.83
CA ARG A 98 -9.52 -3.46 10.28
C ARG A 98 -8.16 -3.78 10.92
N TYR A 99 -7.24 -4.35 10.15
CA TYR A 99 -5.94 -4.82 10.64
C TYR A 99 -4.77 -3.94 10.18
N ILE A 100 -5.00 -2.98 9.27
CA ILE A 100 -3.95 -2.09 8.78
C ILE A 100 -3.74 -0.95 9.80
N GLU A 101 -2.52 -0.85 10.31
CA GLU A 101 -2.10 0.27 11.16
C GLU A 101 -1.59 1.46 10.32
N ASP A 102 -0.81 1.20 9.26
CA ASP A 102 -0.22 2.22 8.40
C ASP A 102 -1.27 3.01 7.60
N ASP A 103 -1.34 4.31 7.80
CA ASP A 103 -2.35 5.17 7.16
C ASP A 103 -2.20 5.24 5.63
N ASN A 104 -0.98 5.10 5.09
CA ASN A 104 -0.79 5.10 3.63
C ASN A 104 -1.38 3.83 3.00
N LEU A 105 -1.14 2.67 3.60
CA LEU A 105 -1.73 1.42 3.16
C LEU A 105 -3.24 1.43 3.36
N LYS A 106 -3.73 1.97 4.48
CA LYS A 106 -5.16 2.12 4.75
C LYS A 106 -5.83 3.04 3.72
N ALA A 107 -5.15 4.10 3.28
CA ALA A 107 -5.63 4.98 2.22
C ALA A 107 -5.74 4.25 0.88
N ILE A 108 -4.75 3.43 0.49
CA ILE A 108 -4.80 2.62 -0.75
C ILE A 108 -6.00 1.68 -0.76
N PHE A 109 -6.24 0.96 0.35
CA PHE A 109 -7.41 0.10 0.51
C PHE A 109 -8.71 0.90 0.42
N SER A 110 -8.76 2.04 1.10
CA SER A 110 -9.95 2.89 1.17
C SER A 110 -10.29 3.52 -0.18
N ILE A 111 -9.30 3.90 -1.00
CA ILE A 111 -9.53 4.36 -2.38
C ILE A 111 -10.22 3.28 -3.21
N ARG A 112 -9.76 2.03 -3.12
CA ARG A 112 -10.40 0.92 -3.83
C ARG A 112 -11.80 0.65 -3.30
N LEU A 113 -11.97 0.65 -1.97
CA LEU A 113 -13.27 0.43 -1.34
C LEU A 113 -14.28 1.51 -1.78
N VAL A 114 -13.91 2.79 -1.74
CA VAL A 114 -14.77 3.90 -2.18
C VAL A 114 -15.19 3.75 -3.65
N ARG A 115 -14.31 3.27 -4.52
CA ARG A 115 -14.65 3.01 -5.94
C ARG A 115 -15.66 1.88 -6.09
N ILE A 116 -15.55 0.81 -5.29
CA ILE A 116 -16.51 -0.30 -5.29
C ILE A 116 -17.86 0.16 -4.75
N LEU A 117 -17.85 0.88 -3.61
CA LEU A 117 -19.06 1.48 -3.03
C LEU A 117 -19.73 2.45 -4.01
N TYR A 118 -18.94 3.23 -4.76
CA TYR A 118 -19.45 4.10 -5.84
C TYR A 118 -20.14 3.30 -6.94
N GLN A 119 -19.54 2.19 -7.41
CA GLN A 119 -20.16 1.30 -8.41
C GLN A 119 -21.46 0.65 -7.90
N GLU A 120 -21.54 0.37 -6.60
CA GLU A 120 -22.75 -0.13 -5.95
C GLU A 120 -23.75 0.98 -5.55
N ASN A 121 -23.53 2.24 -5.95
CA ASN A 121 -24.34 3.41 -5.58
C ASN A 121 -24.43 3.68 -4.07
N LYS A 122 -23.49 3.16 -3.26
CA LYS A 122 -23.38 3.38 -1.81
C LYS A 122 -22.69 4.71 -1.49
N PHE A 123 -23.20 5.81 -2.04
CA PHE A 123 -22.55 7.12 -2.01
C PHE A 123 -22.36 7.69 -0.60
N ILE A 124 -23.32 7.49 0.30
CA ILE A 124 -23.24 7.98 1.69
C ILE A 124 -22.04 7.34 2.42
N GLU A 125 -21.85 6.03 2.23
CA GLU A 125 -20.74 5.31 2.83
C GLU A 125 -19.40 5.72 2.21
N SER A 126 -19.35 5.91 0.89
CA SER A 126 -18.17 6.46 0.22
C SER A 126 -17.76 7.82 0.80
N LEU A 127 -18.73 8.71 1.02
CA LEU A 127 -18.47 10.05 1.56
C LEU A 127 -17.99 10.03 3.02
N SER A 128 -18.44 9.06 3.83
CA SER A 128 -17.97 8.93 5.21
C SER A 128 -16.50 8.51 5.28
N ILE A 129 -16.08 7.58 4.40
CA ILE A 129 -14.67 7.16 4.28
C ILE A 129 -13.81 8.33 3.80
N ILE A 130 -14.24 9.03 2.74
CA ILE A 130 -13.54 10.21 2.21
C ILE A 130 -13.29 11.25 3.30
N LYS A 131 -14.28 11.52 4.16
CA LYS A 131 -14.18 12.53 5.22
C LYS A 131 -12.99 12.30 6.17
N TYR A 132 -12.63 11.03 6.41
CA TYR A 132 -11.46 10.70 7.22
C TYR A 132 -10.15 11.08 6.50
N PHE A 133 -10.00 10.63 5.25
CA PHE A 133 -8.72 10.74 4.53
C PHE A 133 -8.43 12.10 3.91
N VAL A 134 -9.43 12.99 3.75
CA VAL A 134 -9.17 14.37 3.28
C VAL A 134 -8.33 15.20 4.26
N ASN A 135 -8.19 14.75 5.51
CA ASN A 135 -7.35 15.40 6.52
C ASN A 135 -5.88 14.94 6.46
N ILE A 136 -5.56 13.95 5.62
CA ILE A 136 -4.20 13.44 5.44
C ILE A 136 -3.63 14.08 4.17
N ASP A 137 -2.66 14.99 4.33
CA ASP A 137 -2.17 15.84 3.24
C ASP A 137 -1.72 15.07 2.00
N SER A 138 -1.05 13.91 2.18
CA SER A 138 -0.56 13.08 1.07
C SER A 138 -1.68 12.46 0.21
N TRP A 139 -2.89 12.35 0.74
CA TRP A 139 -4.03 11.70 0.07
C TRP A 139 -5.21 12.64 -0.20
N LYS A 140 -5.18 13.84 0.40
CA LYS A 140 -6.26 14.83 0.36
C LYS A 140 -6.82 15.05 -1.04
N TYR A 141 -5.98 15.37 -2.01
CA TYR A 141 -6.45 15.71 -3.36
C TYR A 141 -6.99 14.50 -4.13
N ILE A 142 -6.50 13.29 -3.85
CA ILE A 142 -7.04 12.06 -4.43
C ILE A 142 -8.46 11.81 -3.90
N PHE A 143 -8.67 11.91 -2.59
CA PHE A 143 -10.00 11.73 -2.01
C PHE A 143 -10.96 12.87 -2.37
N LEU A 144 -10.48 14.11 -2.50
CA LEU A 144 -11.29 15.22 -3.02
C LEU A 144 -11.71 14.97 -4.48
N ASN A 145 -10.82 14.45 -5.32
CA ASN A 145 -11.17 14.12 -6.70
C ASN A 145 -12.32 13.10 -6.76
N ILE A 146 -12.23 12.03 -5.96
CA ILE A 146 -13.29 11.02 -5.85
C ILE A 146 -14.58 11.61 -5.25
N LYS A 147 -14.47 12.53 -4.28
CA LYS A 147 -15.62 13.26 -3.73
C LYS A 147 -16.35 14.04 -4.82
N GLY A 148 -15.61 14.73 -5.69
CA GLY A 148 -16.19 15.43 -6.84
C GLY A 148 -16.95 14.49 -7.78
N ASP A 149 -16.41 13.30 -8.05
CA ASP A 149 -17.08 12.28 -8.88
C ASP A 149 -18.39 11.78 -8.26
N ILE A 150 -18.40 11.56 -6.94
CA ILE A 150 -19.62 11.20 -6.20
C ILE A 150 -20.65 12.32 -6.26
N LEU A 151 -20.25 13.57 -5.98
CA LEU A 151 -21.16 14.72 -6.02
C LEU A 151 -21.78 14.91 -7.41
N MET A 152 -20.97 14.75 -8.47
CA MET A 152 -21.47 14.80 -9.84
C MET A 152 -22.54 13.72 -10.10
N SER A 153 -22.32 12.51 -9.59
CA SER A 153 -23.23 11.38 -9.79
C SER A 153 -24.55 11.50 -9.05
N ILE A 154 -24.56 12.18 -7.91
CA ILE A 154 -25.79 12.49 -7.16
C ILE A 154 -26.46 13.79 -7.62
N GLY A 155 -25.97 14.41 -8.70
CA GLY A 155 -26.55 15.62 -9.30
C GLY A 155 -26.07 16.94 -8.68
N ASP A 156 -25.19 16.92 -7.70
CA ASP A 156 -24.61 18.11 -7.06
C ASP A 156 -23.43 18.67 -7.88
N ARG A 157 -23.75 19.15 -9.08
CA ARG A 157 -22.76 19.64 -10.06
C ARG A 157 -21.97 20.83 -9.55
N ASP A 158 -22.63 21.75 -8.85
CA ASP A 158 -21.99 22.98 -8.35
C ASP A 158 -20.92 22.68 -7.30
N ASN A 159 -21.22 21.80 -6.34
CA ASN A 159 -20.22 21.44 -5.34
C ASN A 159 -19.13 20.52 -5.90
N ALA A 160 -19.45 19.64 -6.87
CA ALA A 160 -18.44 18.89 -7.61
C ALA A 160 -17.43 19.83 -8.29
N LYS A 161 -17.94 20.83 -9.04
CA LYS A 161 -17.11 21.85 -9.70
C LYS A 161 -16.27 22.66 -8.71
N LYS A 162 -16.84 23.10 -7.58
CA LYS A 162 -16.10 23.83 -6.54
C LYS A 162 -14.92 23.00 -6.02
N ILE A 163 -15.11 21.71 -5.76
CA ILE A 163 -14.04 20.82 -5.30
C ILE A 163 -12.94 20.67 -6.36
N TRP A 164 -13.31 20.47 -7.62
CA TRP A 164 -12.35 20.34 -8.71
C TRP A 164 -11.54 21.62 -8.95
N LEU A 165 -12.18 22.79 -8.90
CA LEU A 165 -11.48 24.08 -8.94
C LEU A 165 -10.52 24.26 -7.76
N TYR A 166 -10.94 23.83 -6.56
CA TYR A 166 -10.06 23.84 -5.39
C TYR A 166 -8.82 22.96 -5.61
N ILE A 167 -8.95 21.76 -6.17
CA ILE A 167 -7.81 20.89 -6.51
C ILE A 167 -6.88 21.60 -7.50
N LEU A 168 -7.41 22.19 -8.58
CA LEU A 168 -6.60 22.87 -9.59
C LEU A 168 -5.72 23.99 -9.02
N ASN A 169 -6.23 24.70 -8.02
CA ASN A 169 -5.55 25.85 -7.43
C ASN A 169 -4.54 25.46 -6.34
N ASN A 170 -4.70 24.31 -5.69
CA ASN A 170 -3.96 23.97 -4.46
C ASN A 170 -3.12 22.71 -4.54
N ASP A 171 -3.40 21.78 -5.46
CA ASP A 171 -2.59 20.57 -5.62
C ASP A 171 -1.32 20.86 -6.43
N ASN A 172 -0.22 20.20 -6.10
CA ASN A 172 1.05 20.33 -6.83
C ASN A 172 1.25 19.21 -7.87
N ASN A 173 0.34 18.24 -7.95
CA ASN A 173 0.43 17.15 -8.92
C ASN A 173 -0.11 17.56 -10.31
N ASP A 174 0.79 17.71 -11.28
CA ASP A 174 0.44 18.11 -12.65
C ASP A 174 -0.47 17.12 -13.37
N PHE A 175 -0.29 15.81 -13.14
CA PHE A 175 -1.15 14.79 -13.73
C PHE A 175 -2.58 14.90 -13.22
N LEU A 176 -2.76 15.05 -11.89
CA LEU A 176 -4.09 15.21 -11.32
C LEU A 176 -4.73 16.51 -11.81
N LYS A 177 -3.99 17.62 -11.84
CA LYS A 177 -4.47 18.89 -12.42
C LYS A 177 -4.93 18.73 -13.86
N HIS A 178 -4.17 18.03 -14.70
CA HIS A 178 -4.56 17.78 -16.09
C HIS A 178 -5.88 16.99 -16.17
N LEU A 179 -6.00 15.91 -15.39
CA LEU A 179 -7.22 15.10 -15.32
C LEU A 179 -8.44 15.91 -14.86
N ILE A 180 -8.27 16.80 -13.88
CA ILE A 180 -9.36 17.68 -13.43
C ILE A 180 -9.78 18.69 -14.51
N LYS A 181 -8.85 19.25 -15.28
CA LYS A 181 -9.19 20.14 -16.41
C LYS A 181 -10.10 19.44 -17.41
N LEU A 182 -9.79 18.19 -17.76
CA LEU A 182 -10.62 17.39 -18.67
C LEU A 182 -12.03 17.19 -18.11
N LYS A 183 -12.16 16.86 -16.82
CA LYS A 183 -13.47 16.69 -16.15
C LYS A 183 -14.30 17.96 -16.18
N ILE A 184 -13.71 19.11 -15.82
CA ILE A 184 -14.41 20.39 -15.85
C ILE A 184 -14.88 20.72 -17.27
N ASN A 185 -14.03 20.51 -18.27
CA ASN A 185 -14.38 20.79 -19.66
C ASN A 185 -15.51 19.89 -20.17
N SER A 186 -15.62 18.64 -19.70
CA SER A 186 -16.72 17.74 -20.11
C SER A 186 -18.08 18.06 -19.50
N ILE A 187 -18.15 19.00 -18.56
CA ILE A 187 -19.41 19.41 -17.90
C ILE A 187 -20.07 20.58 -18.64
N TYR A 188 -19.28 21.29 -19.46
CA TYR A 188 -19.69 22.41 -20.31
C TYR A 188 -19.90 21.94 -21.74
#